data_AF-A0A4Q4KQV1-F1
#
_entry.id   AF-A0A4Q4KQV1-F1
#
_cell.length_a   1.000
_cell.length_b   1.000
_cell.length_c   1.000
_cell.angle_alpha   90.00
_cell.angle_beta   90.00
_cell.angle_gamma   90.00
#
_symmetry.space_group_name_H-M   'P 1'
#
loop_
_entity.id
_entity.type
_entity.pdbx_description
1 polymer ?
#
loop_
_entity_poly.entity_id
_entity_poly.type
_entity_poly.pdbx_seq_one_letter_code
_entity_poly.pdbx_strand_id
1 'polypeptide(L)'
;MEAKNIKSLNSAVYVMRHFVELSATLLPIYEKITRNEPHSVHSEDDKKRIDIVYETYNVNPRTSEFLLGSNIVALIKDTYYELKNRSKSNEKIAQEQLEAFQDEYAKLKQDWYITLMN
;
A
#
# COMPACT_ATOMS: atom_id res chain seq x y z
N MET A 1 14.21 -1.15 30.74
CA MET A 1 13.02 -0.78 29.94
C MET A 1 13.34 -0.63 28.45
N GLU A 2 14.58 -0.30 28.07
CA GLU A 2 14.99 -0.03 26.68
C GLU A 2 14.84 -1.23 25.71
N ALA A 3 15.23 -2.45 26.11
CA ALA A 3 15.16 -3.62 25.23
C ALA A 3 13.72 -4.03 24.82
N LYS A 4 12.72 -3.76 25.68
CA LYS A 4 11.31 -4.03 25.33
C LYS A 4 10.81 -3.04 24.27
N ASN A 5 11.21 -1.78 24.36
CA ASN A 5 10.86 -0.74 23.39
C ASN A 5 11.49 -0.99 22.02
N ILE A 6 12.74 -1.48 21.97
CA ILE A 6 13.40 -1.85 20.70
C ILE A 6 12.69 -3.03 20.03
N LYS A 7 12.31 -4.07 20.80
CA LYS A 7 11.56 -5.21 20.26
C LYS A 7 10.21 -4.80 19.69
N SER A 8 9.44 -3.99 20.41
CA SER A 8 8.14 -3.49 19.90
C SER A 8 8.31 -2.63 18.66
N LEU A 9 9.35 -1.80 18.60
CA LEU A 9 9.63 -0.96 17.44
C LEU A 9 9.98 -1.81 16.21
N ASN A 10 10.86 -2.79 16.36
CA ASN A 10 11.24 -3.70 15.27
C ASN A 10 10.02 -4.50 14.76
N SER A 11 9.16 -4.99 15.66
CA SER A 11 7.92 -5.66 15.26
C SER A 11 6.99 -4.71 14.50
N ALA A 12 6.86 -3.45 14.91
CA ALA A 12 6.04 -2.47 14.22
C ALA A 12 6.59 -2.15 12.83
N VAL A 13 7.91 -1.98 12.69
CA VAL A 13 8.58 -1.82 11.38
C VAL A 13 8.32 -3.03 10.49
N TYR A 14 8.47 -4.24 11.02
CA TYR A 14 8.22 -5.48 10.27
C TYR A 14 6.78 -5.57 9.75
N VAL A 15 5.79 -5.32 10.61
CA VAL A 15 4.37 -5.30 10.21
C VAL A 15 4.11 -4.23 9.14
N MET A 16 4.71 -3.04 9.29
CA MET A 16 4.55 -1.97 8.31
C MET A 16 5.14 -2.34 6.94
N ARG A 17 6.35 -2.91 6.92
CA ARG A 17 6.98 -3.39 5.68
C ARG A 17 6.13 -4.45 5.00
N HIS A 18 5.63 -5.42 5.77
CA HIS A 18 4.78 -6.47 5.22
C HIS A 18 3.51 -5.91 4.59
N PHE A 19 2.87 -4.91 5.22
CA PHE A 19 1.71 -4.24 4.63
C PHE A 19 2.04 -3.50 3.33
N VAL A 20 3.20 -2.84 3.25
CA VAL A 20 3.67 -2.18 2.03
C VAL A 20 3.92 -3.20 0.91
N GLU A 21 4.59 -4.31 1.21
CA GLU A 21 4.85 -5.40 0.25
C GLU A 21 3.55 -6.04 -0.26
N LEU A 22 2.60 -6.28 0.64
CA LEU A 22 1.27 -6.77 0.29
C LEU A 22 0.59 -5.77 -0.65
N SER A 23 0.64 -4.48 -0.34
CA SER A 23 0.04 -3.43 -1.16
C SER A 23 0.66 -3.33 -2.55
N ALA A 24 1.98 -3.55 -2.66
CA ALA A 24 2.68 -3.60 -3.94
C ALA A 24 2.19 -4.75 -4.84
N THR A 25 1.62 -5.80 -4.25
CA THR A 25 1.01 -6.91 -4.98
C THR A 25 -0.46 -6.63 -5.29
N LEU A 26 -1.22 -6.13 -4.31
CA LEU A 26 -2.67 -5.97 -4.42
C LEU A 26 -3.10 -4.77 -5.26
N LEU A 27 -2.45 -3.61 -5.14
CA LEU A 27 -2.87 -2.39 -5.87
C LEU A 27 -2.82 -2.57 -7.39
N PRO A 28 -1.78 -3.18 -8.00
CA PRO A 28 -1.79 -3.45 -9.45
C PRO A 28 -2.84 -4.48 -9.90
N ILE A 29 -3.21 -5.42 -9.04
CA ILE A 29 -4.31 -6.37 -9.32
C ILE A 29 -5.64 -5.63 -9.27
N TYR A 30 -5.85 -4.82 -8.23
CA TYR A 30 -7.04 -4.02 -8.03
C TYR A 30 -7.24 -3.02 -9.18
N GLU A 31 -6.17 -2.38 -9.63
CA GLU A 31 -6.13 -1.51 -10.80
C GLU A 31 -6.73 -2.20 -12.04
N LYS A 32 -6.28 -3.42 -12.34
CA LYS A 32 -6.77 -4.18 -13.50
C LYS A 32 -8.24 -4.55 -13.37
N ILE A 33 -8.68 -4.87 -12.16
CA ILE A 33 -10.07 -5.22 -11.84
C ILE A 33 -10.98 -3.99 -11.97
N THR A 34 -10.53 -2.80 -11.55
CA THR A 34 -11.35 -1.59 -11.63
C THR A 34 -11.30 -0.93 -13.00
N ARG A 35 -10.25 -1.19 -13.80
CA ARG A 35 -10.13 -0.70 -15.19
C ARG A 35 -11.06 -1.45 -16.14
N ASN A 36 -11.01 -2.77 -16.09
CA ASN A 36 -11.84 -3.64 -16.91
C ASN A 36 -13.09 -3.90 -16.08
N GLU A 37 -14.21 -3.23 -16.38
CA GLU A 37 -15.50 -3.47 -15.72
C GLU A 37 -15.63 -4.96 -15.34
N PRO A 38 -16.07 -5.32 -14.12
CA PRO A 38 -16.00 -6.70 -13.63
C PRO A 38 -16.91 -7.60 -14.46
N HIS A 39 -16.43 -8.06 -15.61
CA HIS A 39 -17.17 -8.91 -16.54
C HIS A 39 -17.20 -10.37 -16.05
N SER A 40 -16.64 -10.66 -14.86
CA SER A 40 -16.58 -11.99 -14.26
C SER A 40 -16.90 -11.98 -12.76
N VAL A 41 -17.62 -13.00 -12.29
CA VAL A 41 -17.92 -13.22 -10.86
C VAL A 41 -16.63 -13.32 -10.03
N HIS A 42 -15.58 -13.94 -10.57
CA HIS A 42 -14.28 -14.05 -9.91
C HIS A 42 -13.63 -12.67 -9.65
N SER A 43 -13.75 -11.73 -10.61
CA SER A 43 -13.22 -10.37 -10.41
C SER A 43 -13.97 -9.59 -9.32
N GLU A 44 -15.26 -9.84 -9.11
CA GLU A 44 -16.00 -9.22 -8.00
C GLU A 44 -15.60 -9.77 -6.63
N ASP A 45 -15.37 -11.08 -6.53
CA ASP A 45 -14.96 -11.70 -5.26
C ASP A 45 -13.53 -11.29 -4.88
N ASP A 46 -12.61 -11.23 -5.85
CA ASP A 46 -11.26 -10.70 -5.62
C ASP A 46 -11.29 -9.22 -5.24
N LYS A 47 -12.14 -8.43 -5.90
CA LYS A 47 -12.36 -7.02 -5.53
C LYS A 47 -12.80 -6.89 -4.07
N LYS A 48 -13.82 -7.66 -3.64
CA LYS A 48 -14.33 -7.62 -2.24
C LYS A 48 -13.25 -8.01 -1.24
N ARG A 49 -12.43 -9.02 -1.55
CA ARG A 49 -11.31 -9.43 -0.66
C ARG A 49 -10.28 -8.31 -0.51
N ILE A 50 -9.94 -7.63 -1.61
CA ILE A 50 -9.01 -6.51 -1.58
C ILE A 50 -9.63 -5.32 -0.82
N ASP A 51 -10.91 -5.01 -1.05
CA ASP A 51 -11.65 -3.97 -0.32
C ASP A 51 -11.56 -4.19 1.21
N ILE A 52 -11.80 -5.43 1.67
CA ILE A 52 -11.69 -5.81 3.09
C ILE A 52 -10.29 -5.54 3.65
N VAL A 53 -9.23 -5.85 2.90
CA VAL A 53 -7.84 -5.61 3.37
C VAL A 53 -7.64 -4.12 3.67
N TYR A 54 -8.04 -3.24 2.77
CA TYR A 54 -7.79 -1.81 2.93
C TYR A 54 -8.79 -1.11 3.87
N GLU A 55 -10.03 -1.59 3.96
CA GLU A 55 -11.04 -1.05 4.89
C GLU A 55 -10.77 -1.44 6.34
N THR A 56 -10.22 -2.63 6.57
CA THR A 56 -9.86 -3.10 7.92
C THR A 56 -8.51 -2.55 8.39
N TYR A 57 -7.62 -2.19 7.46
CA TYR A 57 -6.31 -1.67 7.78
C TYR A 57 -6.33 -0.16 8.09
N ASN A 58 -6.67 0.20 9.33
CA ASN A 58 -6.74 1.59 9.77
C ASN A 58 -5.40 2.12 10.34
N VAL A 59 -4.33 2.09 9.55
CA VAL A 59 -3.04 2.66 9.98
C VAL A 59 -2.97 4.15 9.67
N ASN A 60 -2.58 4.94 10.68
CA ASN A 60 -2.35 6.38 10.50
C ASN A 60 -1.12 6.59 9.58
N PRO A 61 -1.22 7.37 8.48
CA PRO A 61 -0.07 7.65 7.62
C PRO A 61 1.15 8.21 8.36
N ARG A 62 0.95 8.99 9.43
CA ARG A 62 2.07 9.48 10.27
C ARG A 62 2.90 8.36 10.89
N THR A 63 2.32 7.17 11.05
CA THR A 63 3.04 6.00 11.56
C THR A 63 4.08 5.50 10.55
N SER A 64 3.84 5.57 9.24
CA SER A 64 4.86 5.19 8.26
C SER A 64 5.96 6.24 8.13
N GLU A 65 5.63 7.52 8.30
CA GLU A 65 6.64 8.59 8.36
C GLU A 65 7.60 8.36 9.52
N PHE A 66 7.06 8.00 10.69
CA PHE A 66 7.87 7.72 11.88
C PHE A 66 8.67 6.41 11.77
N LEU A 67 8.06 5.32 11.29
CA LEU A 67 8.70 4.00 11.29
C LEU A 67 9.59 3.73 10.08
N LEU A 68 9.24 4.28 8.92
CA LEU A 68 9.88 4.01 7.64
C LEU A 68 10.50 5.27 7.00
N GLY A 69 10.29 6.46 7.58
CA GLY A 69 10.76 7.70 6.98
C GLY A 69 10.04 8.05 5.68
N SER A 70 8.82 7.54 5.47
CA SER A 70 8.12 7.62 4.18
C SER A 70 6.61 7.82 4.33
N ASN A 71 6.02 8.57 3.40
CA ASN A 71 4.58 8.77 3.27
C ASN A 71 3.87 7.60 2.56
N ILE A 72 4.53 6.46 2.36
CA ILE A 72 4.02 5.31 1.60
C ILE A 72 2.61 4.86 2.01
N VAL A 73 2.22 4.94 3.29
CA VAL A 73 0.86 4.57 3.73
C VAL A 73 -0.19 5.57 3.27
N ALA A 74 0.15 6.87 3.15
CA ALA A 74 -0.75 7.84 2.52
C ALA A 74 -0.94 7.48 1.04
N LEU A 75 0.15 7.23 0.31
CA LEU A 75 0.10 6.85 -1.10
C LEU A 75 -0.73 5.58 -1.34
N ILE A 76 -0.58 4.56 -0.49
CA ILE A 76 -1.41 3.34 -0.55
C ILE A 76 -2.90 3.67 -0.39
N LYS A 77 -3.24 4.52 0.58
CA LYS A 77 -4.63 4.91 0.85
C LYS A 77 -5.23 5.73 -0.28
N ASP A 78 -4.49 6.70 -0.78
CA ASP A 78 -4.94 7.57 -1.87
C ASP A 78 -5.11 6.76 -3.17
N THR A 79 -4.14 5.88 -3.48
CA THR A 79 -4.24 4.96 -4.62
C THR A 79 -5.46 4.07 -4.52
N TYR A 80 -5.67 3.40 -3.37
CA TYR A 80 -6.85 2.56 -3.16
C TYR A 80 -8.15 3.36 -3.32
N TYR A 81 -8.23 4.55 -2.73
CA TYR A 81 -9.42 5.40 -2.81
C TYR A 81 -9.75 5.80 -4.25
N GLU A 82 -8.77 6.22 -5.04
CA GLU A 82 -8.97 6.63 -6.42
C GLU A 82 -9.34 5.44 -7.31
N LEU A 83 -8.70 4.27 -7.11
CA LEU A 83 -9.05 3.05 -7.84
C LEU A 83 -10.45 2.53 -7.49
N LYS A 84 -10.86 2.64 -6.22
CA LYS A 84 -12.19 2.19 -5.78
C LYS A 84 -13.30 3.07 -6.34
N ASN A 85 -13.08 4.38 -6.38
CA ASN A 85 -14.02 5.37 -6.88
C ASN A 85 -13.75 5.74 -8.34
N ARG A 86 -13.11 4.84 -9.09
CA ARG A 86 -12.66 5.09 -10.45
C ARG A 86 -13.82 5.45 -11.37
N SER A 87 -13.57 6.45 -12.18
CA SER A 87 -14.49 7.06 -13.13
C SER A 87 -13.68 7.72 -14.24
N LYS A 88 -14.34 8.12 -15.33
CA LYS A 88 -13.67 8.85 -16.41
C LYS A 88 -13.03 10.17 -15.93
N SER A 89 -13.56 10.78 -14.86
CA SER A 89 -13.06 12.06 -14.33
C SER A 89 -11.80 11.95 -13.48
N ASN A 90 -11.55 10.81 -12.83
CA ASN A 90 -10.38 10.61 -11.97
C ASN A 90 -9.38 9.57 -12.50
N GLU A 91 -9.57 9.07 -13.74
CA GLU A 91 -8.68 8.10 -14.39
C GLU A 91 -7.20 8.53 -14.32
N LYS A 92 -6.92 9.79 -14.66
CA LYS A 92 -5.56 10.34 -14.62
C LYS A 92 -4.99 10.35 -13.20
N ILE A 93 -5.81 10.75 -12.22
CA ILE A 93 -5.41 10.81 -10.81
C ILE A 93 -5.11 9.40 -10.30
N ALA A 94 -5.95 8.42 -10.62
CA ALA A 94 -5.75 7.03 -10.23
C ALA A 94 -4.44 6.46 -10.79
N GLN A 95 -4.09 6.81 -12.03
CA GLN A 95 -2.81 6.44 -12.62
C GLN A 95 -1.62 7.13 -11.93
N GLU A 96 -1.69 8.45 -11.73
CA GLU A 96 -0.62 9.23 -11.07
C GLU A 96 -0.37 8.74 -9.63
N GLN A 97 -1.43 8.40 -8.89
CA GLN A 97 -1.31 7.86 -7.53
C GLN A 97 -0.64 6.49 -7.51
N LEU A 98 -1.02 5.60 -8.44
CA LEU A 98 -0.41 4.29 -8.53
C LEU A 98 1.08 4.37 -8.91
N GLU A 99 1.44 5.25 -9.84
CA GLU A 99 2.84 5.52 -10.20
C GLU A 99 3.62 6.07 -9.00
N ALA A 100 3.09 7.08 -8.31
CA ALA A 100 3.71 7.65 -7.12
C ALA A 100 3.94 6.60 -6.01
N PHE A 101 2.96 5.73 -5.78
CA PHE A 101 3.10 4.60 -4.86
C PHE A 101 4.22 3.63 -5.29
N GLN A 102 4.28 3.26 -6.57
CA GLN A 102 5.29 2.34 -7.10
C GLN A 102 6.71 2.90 -7.00
N ASP A 103 6.88 4.18 -7.28
CA ASP A 103 8.17 4.87 -7.18
C ASP A 103 8.68 4.91 -5.73
N GLU A 104 7.83 5.31 -4.78
CA GLU A 104 8.19 5.36 -3.37
C GLU A 104 8.45 3.94 -2.80
N TYR A 105 7.68 2.94 -3.24
CA TYR A 105 7.93 1.54 -2.89
C TYR A 105 9.29 1.05 -3.41
N ALA A 106 9.65 1.38 -4.66
CA ALA A 106 10.93 1.02 -5.24
C ALA A 106 12.10 1.63 -4.46
N LYS A 107 11.99 2.91 -4.09
CA LYS A 107 12.95 3.60 -3.22
C LYS A 107 13.07 2.94 -1.85
N LEU A 108 11.96 2.67 -1.16
CA LEU A 108 11.97 2.00 0.14
C LEU A 108 12.61 0.61 0.07
N LYS A 109 12.32 -0.16 -0.98
CA LYS A 109 12.90 -1.48 -1.19
C LYS A 109 14.42 -1.41 -1.37
N GLN A 110 14.91 -0.40 -2.09
CA GLN A 110 16.33 -0.13 -2.22
C GLN A 110 16.97 0.23 -0.87
N ASP A 111 16.34 1.12 -0.10
CA ASP A 111 16.82 1.53 1.23
C ASP A 111 16.90 0.34 2.20
N TRP A 112 15.90 -0.54 2.17
CA TRP A 112 15.89 -1.75 3.00
C TRP A 112 16.99 -2.73 2.59
N TYR A 113 17.26 -2.88 1.29
CA TYR A 113 18.35 -3.72 0.81
C TYR A 113 19.72 -3.19 1.27
N ILE A 114 19.95 -1.89 1.16
CA ILE A 114 21.20 -1.24 1.63
C ILE A 114 21.37 -1.44 3.14
N THR A 115 20.29 -1.29 3.90
CA THR A 115 20.31 -1.44 5.37
C THR A 115 20.63 -2.88 5.81
N LEU A 116 20.26 -3.90 5.02
CA LEU A 116 20.55 -5.30 5.32
C LEU A 116 21.97 -5.74 4.92
N MET A 117 22.62 -4.97 4.05
CA MET A 117 23.97 -5.25 3.52
C MET A 117 25.09 -4.52 4.29
N ASN A 118 24.72 -3.63 5.22
CA ASN A 118 25.61 -2.92 6.15
C ASN A 118 25.46 -3.45 7.57
#